data_AF-A0A6G9ZF16-F1
#
_entry.id   AF-A0A6G9ZF16-F1
#
_cell.length_a   1.000
_cell.length_b   1.000
_cell.length_c   1.000
_cell.angle_alpha   90.00
_cell.angle_beta   90.00
_cell.angle_gamma   90.00
#
_symmetry.space_group_name_H-M   'P 1'
#
loop_
_entity.id
_entity.type
_entity.pdbx_description
1 polymer ?
#
loop_
_entity_poly.entity_id
_entity_poly.type
_entity_poly.pdbx_seq_one_letter_code
_entity_poly.pdbx_strand_id
1 'polypeptide(L)'
;MASGGISYVHRSPHREAHVAGTAAWWPHLALFVLAVALVVIVVRRSPRPVDVLLAPLGSRAAQRLRRTLSAARRHPTAVLRLLIGLLPLAILVYSPWRIGDQILGGLDPNFTVNAWGGPSYLGAMACHYLDGALLMAASAGLLNLLLLPAAEPNHAR
;
A
#
# COMPACT_ATOMS: atom_id res chain seq x y z
N MET A 1 -14.42 -6.39 -2.25
CA MET A 1 -15.58 -6.26 -3.16
C MET A 1 -16.89 -6.62 -2.47
N ALA A 2 -17.06 -7.83 -1.90
CA ALA A 2 -18.28 -8.18 -1.17
C ALA A 2 -18.60 -7.20 -0.01
N SER A 3 -17.60 -6.81 0.78
CA SER A 3 -17.75 -5.82 1.87
C SER A 3 -18.25 -4.46 1.38
N GLY A 4 -17.64 -3.90 0.33
CA GLY A 4 -18.05 -2.60 -0.21
C GLY A 4 -19.44 -2.63 -0.83
N GLY A 5 -19.84 -3.77 -1.41
CA GLY A 5 -21.20 -4.00 -1.87
C GLY A 5 -22.21 -4.02 -0.72
N ILE A 6 -21.88 -4.68 0.39
CA ILE A 6 -22.70 -4.68 1.62
C ILE A 6 -22.83 -3.25 2.15
N SER A 7 -21.74 -2.51 2.27
CA SER A 7 -21.76 -1.09 2.70
C SER A 7 -22.65 -0.24 1.79
N TYR A 8 -22.55 -0.42 0.47
CA TYR A 8 -23.36 0.32 -0.49
C TYR A 8 -24.85 -0.05 -0.39
N VAL A 9 -25.20 -1.33 -0.23
CA VAL A 9 -26.59 -1.80 -0.10
C VAL A 9 -27.22 -1.30 1.20
N HIS A 10 -26.45 -1.26 2.29
CA HIS A 10 -26.90 -0.79 3.60
C HIS A 10 -26.61 0.69 3.88
N ARG A 11 -26.34 1.49 2.83
CA ARG A 11 -26.06 2.91 3.00
C ARG A 11 -27.27 3.69 3.51
N SER A 12 -27.00 4.77 4.24
CA SER A 12 -28.05 5.69 4.69
C SER A 12 -28.72 6.35 3.47
N PRO A 13 -30.07 6.46 3.44
CA PRO A 13 -30.75 7.26 2.43
C PRO A 13 -30.63 8.76 2.68
N HIS A 14 -30.18 9.17 3.88
CA HIS A 14 -30.02 10.58 4.25
C HIS A 14 -28.65 11.06 3.81
N ARG A 15 -28.60 12.19 3.10
CA ARG A 15 -27.34 12.78 2.67
C ARG A 15 -26.71 13.59 3.80
N GLU A 16 -25.47 13.26 4.11
CA GLU A 16 -24.64 14.09 4.96
C GLU A 16 -24.28 15.40 4.26
N ALA A 17 -24.15 16.47 5.05
CA ALA A 17 -23.72 17.76 4.54
C ALA A 17 -22.20 17.76 4.34
N HIS A 18 -21.76 18.40 3.25
CA HIS A 18 -20.35 18.69 3.04
C HIS A 18 -19.86 19.73 4.06
N VAL A 19 -18.74 19.41 4.71
CA VAL A 19 -18.02 20.32 5.61
C VAL A 19 -16.86 20.94 4.84
N ALA A 20 -16.89 22.27 4.70
CA ALA A 20 -15.83 23.00 4.02
C ALA A 20 -14.47 22.79 4.70
N GLY A 21 -13.41 22.68 3.89
CA GLY A 21 -12.03 22.48 4.39
C GLY A 21 -11.66 21.02 4.68
N THR A 22 -12.56 20.06 4.48
CA THR A 22 -12.25 18.61 4.57
C THR A 22 -11.41 18.09 3.40
N ALA A 23 -11.42 18.79 2.27
CA ALA A 23 -10.62 18.42 1.11
C ALA A 23 -9.13 18.72 1.32
N ALA A 24 -8.26 17.75 1.04
CA ALA A 24 -6.80 17.84 1.17
C ALA A 24 -6.09 17.64 -0.18
N TRP A 25 -6.62 18.22 -1.25
CA TRP A 25 -6.07 18.10 -2.60
C TRP A 25 -4.60 18.54 -2.71
N TRP A 26 -4.21 19.62 -2.03
CA TRP A 26 -2.85 20.15 -2.12
C TRP A 26 -1.78 19.18 -1.58
N PRO A 27 -1.93 18.61 -0.37
CA PRO A 27 -1.08 17.52 0.07
C PRO A 27 -1.00 16.35 -0.92
N HIS A 28 -2.14 15.89 -1.46
CA HIS A 28 -2.16 14.77 -2.39
C HIS A 28 -1.48 15.09 -3.73
N LEU A 29 -1.60 16.33 -4.22
CA LEU A 29 -0.89 16.76 -5.42
C LEU A 29 0.63 16.75 -5.19
N ALA A 30 1.10 17.25 -4.04
CA ALA A 30 2.52 17.21 -3.69
C ALA A 30 3.04 15.78 -3.59
N LEU A 31 2.29 14.90 -2.92
CA LEU A 31 2.61 13.47 -2.82
C LEU A 31 2.63 12.78 -4.18
N PHE A 32 1.69 13.12 -5.07
CA PHE A 32 1.64 12.59 -6.43
C PHE A 32 2.88 12.98 -7.23
N VAL A 33 3.26 14.26 -7.21
CA VAL A 33 4.47 14.74 -7.88
C VAL A 33 5.73 14.02 -7.36
N LEU A 34 5.84 13.86 -6.04
CA LEU A 34 6.95 13.12 -5.43
C LEU A 34 6.95 11.65 -5.86
N ALA A 35 5.78 10.99 -5.86
CA ALA A 35 5.64 9.60 -6.29
C ALA A 35 6.08 9.41 -7.75
N VAL A 36 5.65 10.30 -8.65
CA VAL A 36 6.06 10.28 -10.06
C VAL A 36 7.57 10.47 -10.19
N ALA A 37 8.16 11.43 -9.47
CA ALA A 37 9.60 11.65 -9.50
C ALA A 37 10.38 10.41 -9.03
N LEU A 38 9.93 9.76 -7.95
CA LEU A 38 10.53 8.53 -7.43
C LEU A 38 10.41 7.38 -8.45
N VAL A 39 9.24 7.18 -9.05
CA VAL A 39 9.05 6.17 -10.09
C VAL A 39 9.99 6.42 -11.27
N VAL A 40 10.09 7.67 -11.75
CA VAL A 40 11.01 8.03 -12.84
C VAL A 40 12.46 7.73 -12.47
N ILE A 41 12.89 8.06 -11.26
CA ILE A 41 14.24 7.76 -10.77
C ILE A 41 14.49 6.25 -10.75
N VAL A 42 13.55 5.48 -10.20
CA VAL A 42 13.66 4.01 -10.08
C VAL A 42 13.68 3.36 -11.46
N VAL A 43 12.80 3.76 -12.36
CA VAL A 43 12.72 3.21 -13.73
C VAL A 43 13.99 3.52 -14.52
N ARG A 44 14.55 4.73 -14.36
CA ARG A 44 15.81 5.12 -15.04
C ARG A 44 17.05 4.42 -14.49
N ARG A 45 17.04 4.02 -13.21
CA ARG A 45 18.18 3.38 -12.54
C ARG A 45 18.09 1.85 -12.49
N SER A 46 16.90 1.28 -12.72
CA SER A 46 16.71 -0.16 -12.70
C SER A 46 16.84 -0.75 -14.10
N PRO A 47 17.69 -1.77 -14.31
CA PRO A 47 17.76 -2.49 -15.59
C PRO A 47 16.49 -3.28 -15.88
N ARG A 48 15.65 -3.55 -14.85
CA ARG A 48 14.38 -4.29 -14.96
C ARG A 48 13.33 -3.66 -14.05
N PRO A 49 12.61 -2.62 -14.50
CA PRO A 49 11.65 -1.89 -13.67
C PRO A 49 10.45 -2.75 -13.22
N VAL A 50 10.05 -3.74 -14.02
CA VAL A 50 8.97 -4.68 -13.67
C VAL A 50 9.32 -5.52 -12.45
N ASP A 51 10.60 -5.91 -12.29
CA ASP A 51 11.06 -6.66 -11.11
C ASP A 51 10.91 -5.84 -9.82
N VAL A 52 10.88 -4.50 -9.91
CA VAL A 52 10.65 -3.61 -8.77
C VAL A 52 9.18 -3.58 -8.38
N LEU A 53 8.26 -3.63 -9.35
CA LEU A 53 6.82 -3.68 -9.09
C LEU A 53 6.41 -4.98 -8.41
N LEU A 54 7.06 -6.09 -8.78
CA LEU A 54 6.83 -7.40 -8.19
C LEU A 54 7.79 -7.72 -7.03
N ALA A 55 8.68 -6.82 -6.65
CA ALA A 55 9.64 -7.04 -5.57
C ALA A 55 9.00 -7.54 -4.24
N PRO A 56 7.81 -7.04 -3.80
CA PRO A 56 7.15 -7.57 -2.61
C PRO A 56 6.46 -8.93 -2.81
N LEU A 57 6.29 -9.39 -4.05
CA LEU A 57 5.56 -10.61 -4.42
C LEU A 57 6.45 -11.52 -5.28
N GLY A 58 7.09 -12.51 -4.65
CA GLY A 58 7.87 -13.49 -5.42
C GLY A 58 8.77 -14.39 -4.58
N SER A 59 9.48 -15.28 -5.28
CA SER A 59 10.39 -16.27 -4.67
C SER A 59 11.48 -15.63 -3.82
N ARG A 60 12.02 -14.47 -4.26
CA ARG A 60 13.00 -13.69 -3.49
C ARG A 60 12.41 -13.16 -2.20
N ALA A 61 11.24 -12.52 -2.23
CA ALA A 61 10.57 -12.02 -1.02
C ALA A 61 10.28 -13.16 -0.03
N ALA A 62 9.77 -14.29 -0.52
CA ALA A 62 9.52 -15.48 0.29
C ALA A 62 10.81 -16.05 0.92
N GLN A 63 11.92 -16.08 0.16
CA GLN A 63 13.21 -16.54 0.67
C GLN A 63 13.74 -15.66 1.79
N ARG A 64 13.61 -14.34 1.64
CA ARG A 64 14.02 -13.35 2.65
C ARG A 64 13.22 -13.51 3.95
N LEU A 65 11.90 -13.68 3.83
CA LEU A 65 11.03 -13.94 4.97
C LEU A 65 11.41 -15.26 5.66
N ARG A 66 11.54 -16.36 4.90
CA ARG A 66 11.93 -17.68 5.43
C ARG A 66 13.28 -17.65 6.14
N ARG A 67 14.26 -16.93 5.59
CA ARG A 67 15.58 -16.76 6.21
C ARG A 67 15.48 -15.99 7.51
N THR A 68 14.73 -14.89 7.53
CA THR A 68 14.51 -14.09 8.74
C THR A 68 13.81 -14.92 9.83
N LEU A 69 12.78 -15.69 9.46
CA LEU A 69 12.10 -16.64 10.36
C LEU A 69 13.04 -17.73 10.91
N SER A 70 13.92 -18.26 10.06
CA SER A 70 14.87 -19.28 10.47
C SER A 70 15.93 -18.72 11.43
N ALA A 71 16.40 -17.49 11.17
CA ALA A 71 17.36 -16.78 12.02
C ALA A 71 16.76 -16.39 13.39
N ALA A 72 15.46 -16.14 13.45
CA ALA A 72 14.77 -15.79 14.70
C ALA A 72 14.89 -16.87 15.79
N ARG A 73 15.13 -18.13 15.42
CA ARG A 73 15.38 -19.22 16.37
C ARG A 73 16.70 -19.08 17.14
N ARG A 74 17.66 -18.31 16.61
CA ARG A 74 19.03 -18.22 17.13
C ARG A 74 19.44 -16.79 17.49
N HIS A 75 18.76 -15.78 16.96
CA HIS A 75 19.16 -14.38 17.10
C HIS A 75 17.98 -13.48 17.49
N PRO A 76 18.04 -12.78 18.64
CA PRO A 76 16.95 -11.90 19.10
C PRO A 76 16.74 -10.70 18.17
N THR A 77 17.77 -10.24 17.48
CA THR A 77 17.67 -9.18 16.47
C THR A 77 16.78 -9.57 15.28
N ALA A 78 16.75 -10.86 14.92
CA ALA A 78 15.84 -11.35 13.88
C ALA A 78 14.39 -11.41 14.36
N VAL A 79 14.14 -11.70 15.66
CA VAL A 79 12.81 -11.58 16.26
C VAL A 79 12.32 -10.14 16.20
N LEU A 80 13.16 -9.17 16.62
CA LEU A 80 12.81 -7.75 16.58
C LEU A 80 12.47 -7.28 15.15
N ARG A 81 13.26 -7.70 14.16
CA ARG A 81 12.99 -7.40 12.74
C ARG A 81 11.64 -7.94 12.28
N LEU A 82 11.26 -9.14 12.71
CA LEU A 82 9.95 -9.71 12.39
C LEU A 82 8.82 -8.96 13.07
N LEU A 83 8.96 -8.64 14.36
CA LEU A 83 7.95 -7.88 15.11
C LEU A 83 7.71 -6.50 14.49
N ILE A 84 8.77 -5.77 14.15
CA ILE A 84 8.66 -4.49 13.43
C ILE A 84 8.06 -4.72 12.04
N GLY A 85 8.46 -5.80 11.36
CA GLY A 85 7.97 -6.18 10.03
C GLY A 85 6.49 -6.57 9.97
N LEU A 86 5.84 -6.88 11.11
CA LEU A 86 4.41 -7.20 11.13
C LEU A 86 3.55 -6.04 10.64
N LEU A 87 3.87 -4.81 11.05
CA LEU A 87 3.10 -3.63 10.65
C LEU A 87 3.12 -3.38 9.13
N PRO A 88 4.29 -3.25 8.45
CA PRO A 88 4.30 -3.07 7.00
C PRO A 88 3.74 -4.29 6.26
N LEU A 89 3.91 -5.50 6.79
CA LEU A 89 3.28 -6.69 6.21
C LEU A 89 1.75 -6.62 6.29
N ALA A 90 1.20 -6.22 7.44
CA ALA A 90 -0.23 -6.05 7.62
C ALA A 90 -0.80 -4.99 6.66
N ILE A 91 -0.11 -3.86 6.47
CA ILE A 91 -0.49 -2.83 5.50
C ILE A 91 -0.54 -3.41 4.08
N LEU A 92 0.51 -4.13 3.65
CA LEU A 92 0.54 -4.74 2.31
C LEU A 92 -0.59 -5.74 2.07
N VAL A 93 -0.95 -6.54 3.07
CA VAL A 93 -2.02 -7.54 2.96
C VAL A 93 -3.41 -6.91 3.05
N TYR A 94 -3.58 -5.90 3.89
CA TYR A 94 -4.85 -5.22 4.11
C TYR A 94 -5.22 -4.25 2.98
N SER A 95 -4.24 -3.52 2.42
CA SER A 95 -4.49 -2.49 1.43
C SER A 95 -5.28 -2.96 0.20
N PRO A 96 -5.02 -4.13 -0.42
CA PRO A 96 -5.82 -4.62 -1.54
C PRO A 96 -7.31 -4.79 -1.19
N TRP A 97 -7.62 -5.33 -0.01
CA TRP A 97 -9.00 -5.44 0.46
C TRP A 97 -9.61 -4.05 0.64
N ARG A 98 -8.90 -3.13 1.30
CA ARG A 98 -9.35 -1.77 1.57
C ARG A 98 -9.56 -0.94 0.30
N ILE A 99 -8.72 -1.12 -0.72
CA ILE A 99 -8.86 -0.49 -2.04
C ILE A 99 -10.08 -1.06 -2.75
N GLY A 100 -10.23 -2.39 -2.76
CA GLY A 100 -11.37 -3.06 -3.40
C GLY A 100 -12.72 -2.78 -2.73
N ASP A 101 -12.72 -2.43 -1.45
CA ASP A 101 -13.90 -1.99 -0.71
C ASP A 101 -14.41 -0.63 -1.23
N GLN A 102 -13.50 0.28 -1.53
CA GLN A 102 -13.81 1.65 -1.96
C GLN A 102 -14.42 1.73 -3.36
N ILE A 103 -14.18 0.74 -4.23
CA ILE A 103 -14.76 0.71 -5.58
C ILE A 103 -16.29 0.82 -5.49
N LEU A 104 -16.90 0.02 -4.62
CA LEU A 104 -18.35 0.00 -4.42
C LEU A 104 -18.79 0.93 -3.29
N GLY A 105 -18.03 1.00 -2.19
CA GLY A 105 -18.34 1.90 -1.08
C GLY A 105 -18.35 3.37 -1.50
N GLY A 106 -17.48 3.78 -2.42
CA GLY A 106 -17.43 5.14 -2.94
C GLY A 106 -18.63 5.54 -3.79
N LEU A 107 -19.44 4.58 -4.27
CA LEU A 107 -20.69 4.92 -4.96
C LEU A 107 -21.74 5.50 -4.00
N ASP A 108 -21.57 5.33 -2.69
CA ASP A 108 -22.33 6.04 -1.69
C ASP A 108 -21.84 7.50 -1.59
N PRO A 109 -22.68 8.50 -1.90
CA PRO A 109 -22.28 9.90 -1.79
C PRO A 109 -21.90 10.30 -0.35
N ASN A 110 -22.42 9.63 0.68
CA ASN A 110 -22.03 9.89 2.06
C ASN A 110 -20.59 9.43 2.37
N PHE A 111 -20.10 8.43 1.64
CA PHE A 111 -18.72 8.00 1.75
C PHE A 111 -17.75 9.05 1.18
N THR A 112 -18.15 9.76 0.12
CA THR A 112 -17.27 10.68 -0.60
C THR A 112 -17.42 12.14 -0.19
N VAL A 113 -18.55 12.52 0.42
CA VAL A 113 -18.91 13.93 0.68
C VAL A 113 -17.87 14.69 1.51
N ASN A 114 -17.23 14.02 2.47
CA ASN A 114 -16.19 14.61 3.34
C ASN A 114 -14.83 13.88 3.22
N ALA A 115 -14.63 13.12 2.13
CA ALA A 115 -13.35 12.48 1.86
C ALA A 115 -12.29 13.50 1.43
N TRP A 116 -11.01 13.15 1.55
CA TRP A 116 -9.89 14.05 1.21
C TRP A 116 -9.94 14.60 -0.22
N GLY A 117 -10.43 13.83 -1.19
CA GLY A 117 -10.65 14.29 -2.57
C GLY A 117 -12.13 14.55 -2.92
N GLY A 118 -13.01 14.53 -1.92
CA GLY A 118 -14.44 14.72 -2.05
C GLY A 118 -14.86 16.13 -2.53
N PRO A 119 -16.16 16.35 -2.77
CA PRO A 119 -17.28 15.42 -2.54
C PRO A 119 -17.49 14.40 -3.68
N SER A 120 -16.72 14.51 -4.78
CA SER A 120 -16.88 13.64 -5.94
C SER A 120 -16.28 12.25 -5.72
N TYR A 121 -16.87 11.23 -6.37
CA TYR A 121 -16.33 9.88 -6.40
C TYR A 121 -14.89 9.85 -6.93
N LEU A 122 -14.66 10.46 -8.10
CA LEU A 122 -13.35 10.42 -8.77
C LEU A 122 -12.27 11.03 -7.90
N GLY A 123 -12.55 12.16 -7.27
CA GLY A 123 -11.60 12.79 -6.38
C GLY A 123 -11.32 11.97 -5.12
N ALA A 124 -12.35 11.46 -4.46
CA ALA A 124 -12.20 10.59 -3.30
C ALA A 124 -11.37 9.34 -3.64
N MET A 125 -11.63 8.69 -4.78
CA MET A 125 -10.86 7.53 -5.24
C MET A 125 -9.42 7.89 -5.57
N ALA A 126 -9.17 9.01 -6.25
CA ALA A 126 -7.82 9.45 -6.59
C ALA A 126 -6.94 9.62 -5.34
N CYS A 127 -7.45 10.32 -4.33
CA CYS A 127 -6.72 10.53 -3.07
C CYS A 127 -6.48 9.22 -2.33
N HIS A 128 -7.51 8.40 -2.14
CA HIS A 128 -7.35 7.15 -1.37
C HIS A 128 -6.52 6.08 -2.09
N TYR A 129 -6.54 6.03 -3.42
CA TYR A 129 -5.69 5.11 -4.17
C TYR A 129 -4.24 5.57 -4.16
N LEU A 130 -4.00 6.88 -4.19
CA LEU A 130 -2.66 7.43 -3.96
C LEU A 130 -2.14 7.07 -2.58
N ASP A 131 -2.94 7.25 -1.52
CA ASP A 131 -2.60 6.83 -0.15
C ASP A 131 -2.28 5.34 -0.09
N GLY A 132 -3.16 4.51 -0.67
CA GLY A 132 -2.97 3.06 -0.72
C GLY A 132 -1.66 2.67 -1.41
N ALA A 133 -1.38 3.25 -2.58
CA ALA A 133 -0.15 2.99 -3.34
C ALA A 133 1.11 3.42 -2.56
N LEU A 134 1.08 4.60 -1.95
CA LEU A 134 2.20 5.13 -1.16
C LEU A 134 2.46 4.28 0.09
N LEU A 135 1.41 3.91 0.82
CA LEU A 135 1.52 3.04 2.00
C LEU A 135 2.05 1.66 1.64
N MET A 136 1.59 1.08 0.53
CA MET A 136 2.09 -0.20 0.04
C MET A 136 3.55 -0.10 -0.40
N ALA A 137 3.94 0.93 -1.14
CA ALA A 137 5.31 1.15 -1.58
C ALA A 137 6.26 1.37 -0.39
N ALA A 138 5.87 2.22 0.57
CA ALA A 138 6.63 2.44 1.80
C ALA A 138 6.78 1.15 2.62
N SER A 139 5.70 0.37 2.75
CA SER A 139 5.72 -0.90 3.46
C SER A 139 6.63 -1.95 2.80
N ALA A 140 6.59 -2.05 1.47
CA ALA A 140 7.51 -2.88 0.71
C ALA A 140 8.98 -2.45 0.91
N GLY A 141 9.24 -1.13 0.90
CA GLY A 141 10.54 -0.56 1.20
C GLY A 141 11.03 -0.89 2.61
N LEU A 142 10.18 -0.76 3.63
CA LEU A 142 10.50 -1.11 5.01
C LEU A 142 10.82 -2.60 5.16
N LEU A 143 10.01 -3.49 4.56
CA LEU A 143 10.31 -4.93 4.54
C LEU A 143 11.63 -5.22 3.82
N ASN A 144 11.95 -4.47 2.76
CA ASN A 144 13.24 -4.58 2.08
C ASN A 144 14.42 -4.15 2.97
N LEU A 145 14.23 -3.27 3.95
CA LEU A 145 15.27 -2.89 4.91
C LEU A 145 15.35 -3.86 6.10
N LEU A 146 14.21 -4.41 6.53
CA LEU A 146 14.12 -5.25 7.73
C LEU A 146 14.50 -6.72 7.48
N LEU A 147 14.05 -7.30 6.35
CA LEU A 147 14.22 -8.73 6.09
C LEU A 147 15.65 -9.03 5.61
N LEU A 148 16.19 -10.16 6.09
CA LEU A 148 17.50 -10.65 5.66
C LEU A 148 17.57 -10.83 4.14
N PRO A 149 18.75 -10.66 3.50
CA PRO A 149 18.91 -10.85 2.07
C PRO A 149 18.54 -12.25 1.58
N ALA A 150 18.08 -12.34 0.34
CA ALA A 150 17.90 -13.59 -0.39
C ALA A 150 19.25 -14.32 -0.51
N ALA A 151 19.25 -15.63 -0.77
CA ALA A 151 20.52 -16.28 -1.08
C ALA A 151 20.97 -15.81 -2.46
N GLU A 152 22.26 -15.52 -2.61
CA GLU A 152 22.88 -15.35 -3.93
C GLU A 152 22.55 -16.60 -4.76
N PRO A 153 22.17 -16.45 -6.05
CA PRO A 153 22.13 -17.59 -6.94
C PRO A 153 23.52 -18.21 -6.97
N ASN A 154 23.60 -19.52 -6.75
CA ASN A 154 24.85 -20.26 -6.88
C ASN A 154 25.31 -20.10 -8.34
N HIS A 155 26.26 -19.20 -8.59
CA HIS A 155 27.01 -19.22 -9.84
C HIS A 155 27.91 -20.46 -9.77
N ALA A 156 27.33 -21.60 -10.17
CA ALA A 156 28.11 -22.80 -10.44
C ALA A 156 29.19 -22.41 -11.45
N ARG A 157 30.44 -22.64 -11.04
CA ARG A 157 31.61 -22.59 -11.91
C ARG A 157 31.49 -23.63 -13.01
#